data_AF-A0A9D6YUE4-F1
#
_entry.id   AF-A0A9D6YUE4-F1
#
_cell.length_a   1.000
_cell.length_b   1.000
_cell.length_c   1.000
_cell.angle_alpha   90.00
_cell.angle_beta   90.00
_cell.angle_gamma   90.00
#
_symmetry.space_group_name_H-M   'P 1'
#
loop_
_entity.id
_entity.type
_entity.pdbx_description
1 polymer ?
#
loop_
_entity_poly.entity_id
_entity_poly.type
_entity_poly.pdbx_seq_one_letter_code
_entity_poly.pdbx_strand_id
1 'polypeptide(L)'
;MKYEIACNWDPALIDGVAGSLADELFGGMPNSPVSGGRASFVAVETTPEFVENYVKEAHKKGLIFNFLLNASCLDNMEYQREGNKKIVEHIAWIDNIGVDAVTVTIPFLLQIIKKQFPRLKVKISSFARVNTPRTAKYWEEWGADSIILDEDITRDFKMLESIRKAYKGELVLIANPGCLFDCHQTLNHSNTMSHGSQAGHVSEGFMIDSCYFSCTKQKMADPKELIKTRWIRPEDVRHYEDAGIDKLKIIDRYKTTEMLLSYLKAYTEERYDGNLVDLLNLPKRGAFLPVNLKYLMREEFVNTDKLMAFADCCDMTVSELIEIDNRKIPSDFIEFFKTMDCARTSCDDCRYCYNIADKAVRIKKEELKAQLIKYDAFLDDLVSGKVFEKEEEYQEDKELVWQADARKLHEDILETVPSLLKKIAQRKTQAGAEKGARERRSNTIIKDDVLKGWLTETPGIFLPKVKERLKELGIEECKV
;
A
#
# COMPACT_ATOMS: atom_id res chain seq x y z
N MET A 1 13.86 -3.25 22.59
CA MET A 1 13.07 -3.68 21.43
C MET A 1 13.95 -3.87 20.19
N LYS A 2 13.72 -4.92 19.39
CA LYS A 2 14.30 -5.09 18.03
C LYS A 2 13.25 -4.82 16.95
N TYR A 3 13.70 -4.61 15.71
CA TYR A 3 12.81 -4.23 14.61
C TYR A 3 12.97 -5.11 13.36
N GLU A 4 11.84 -5.34 12.69
CA GLU A 4 11.81 -5.82 11.31
C GLU A 4 11.43 -4.64 10.40
N ILE A 5 12.11 -4.48 9.27
CA ILE A 5 11.84 -3.38 8.35
C ILE A 5 11.54 -3.86 6.93
N ALA A 6 10.58 -3.17 6.31
CA ALA A 6 10.15 -3.46 4.95
C ALA A 6 11.31 -3.33 3.95
N CYS A 7 11.47 -4.31 3.07
CA CYS A 7 12.39 -4.25 1.94
C CYS A 7 11.70 -3.56 0.75
N ASN A 8 12.31 -2.49 0.26
CA ASN A 8 11.92 -1.76 -0.95
C ASN A 8 12.82 -2.09 -2.15
N TRP A 9 13.72 -3.08 -2.00
CA TRP A 9 14.69 -3.54 -2.99
C TRP A 9 15.76 -2.51 -3.41
N ASP A 10 15.93 -1.42 -2.69
CA ASP A 10 17.03 -0.47 -2.86
C ASP A 10 18.23 -0.91 -2.00
N PRO A 11 19.40 -1.23 -2.59
CA PRO A 11 20.59 -1.63 -1.83
C PRO A 11 21.03 -0.60 -0.78
N ALA A 12 20.74 0.70 -0.96
CA ALA A 12 21.06 1.72 0.03
C ALA A 12 20.34 1.50 1.37
N LEU A 13 19.19 0.81 1.37
CA LEU A 13 18.47 0.44 2.59
C LEU A 13 19.30 -0.51 3.46
N ILE A 14 20.02 -1.47 2.86
CA ILE A 14 20.88 -2.40 3.59
C ILE A 14 21.92 -1.63 4.40
N ASP A 15 22.59 -0.66 3.77
CA ASP A 15 23.60 0.16 4.43
C ASP A 15 23.00 1.06 5.52
N GLY A 16 21.83 1.65 5.27
CA GLY A 16 21.15 2.51 6.25
C GLY A 16 20.60 1.77 7.47
N VAL A 17 20.27 0.48 7.32
CA VAL A 17 19.77 -0.38 8.41
C VAL A 17 20.92 -1.04 9.18
N ALA A 18 22.05 -1.31 8.54
CA ALA A 18 23.19 -1.97 9.15
C ALA A 18 23.67 -1.25 10.42
N GLY A 19 23.81 -2.01 11.52
CA GLY A 19 24.25 -1.48 12.81
C GLY A 19 23.17 -0.76 13.63
N SER A 20 21.93 -0.66 13.12
CA SER A 20 20.77 -0.19 13.88
C SER A 20 20.16 -1.31 14.75
N LEU A 21 19.03 -1.02 15.42
CA LEU A 21 18.25 -2.02 16.15
C LEU A 21 17.33 -2.87 15.24
N ALA A 22 17.27 -2.56 13.94
CA ALA A 22 16.62 -3.44 12.97
C ALA A 22 17.60 -4.53 12.52
N ASP A 23 17.22 -5.79 12.76
CA ASP A 23 18.04 -6.96 12.44
C ASP A 23 17.47 -7.80 11.31
N GLU A 24 16.28 -7.45 10.80
CA GLU A 24 15.56 -8.23 9.79
C GLU A 24 14.94 -7.35 8.71
N LEU A 25 15.20 -7.71 7.45
CA LEU A 25 14.53 -7.18 6.27
C LEU A 25 13.44 -8.16 5.82
N PHE A 26 12.27 -7.67 5.42
CA PHE A 26 11.24 -8.53 4.84
C PHE A 26 10.74 -8.04 3.48
N GLY A 27 10.72 -8.94 2.51
CA GLY A 27 10.40 -8.61 1.11
C GLY A 27 9.70 -9.76 0.40
N GLY A 28 9.04 -9.44 -0.70
CA GLY A 28 8.43 -10.43 -1.59
C GLY A 28 8.58 -9.99 -3.03
N MET A 29 8.49 -10.95 -3.94
CA MET A 29 8.63 -10.74 -5.38
C MET A 29 7.24 -10.77 -6.04
N PRO A 30 6.92 -9.86 -6.98
CA PRO A 30 5.70 -9.98 -7.79
C PRO A 30 5.77 -11.24 -8.66
N ASN A 31 4.61 -11.75 -9.08
CA ASN A 31 4.53 -12.97 -9.91
C ASN A 31 5.18 -14.20 -9.24
N SER A 32 5.11 -14.30 -7.92
CA SER A 32 5.40 -15.53 -7.18
C SER A 32 4.15 -16.45 -7.18
N PRO A 33 4.30 -17.79 -7.19
CA PRO A 33 3.17 -18.70 -7.00
C PRO A 33 2.44 -18.46 -5.67
N VAL A 34 3.13 -17.96 -4.64
CA VAL A 34 2.51 -17.55 -3.38
C VAL A 34 2.78 -16.07 -3.18
N SER A 35 1.74 -15.24 -3.31
CA SER A 35 1.88 -13.79 -3.19
C SER A 35 2.41 -13.37 -1.81
N GLY A 36 3.20 -12.30 -1.82
CA GLY A 36 3.64 -11.57 -0.62
C GLY A 36 2.60 -10.54 -0.11
N GLY A 37 1.32 -10.67 -0.47
CA GLY A 37 0.23 -9.80 0.00
C GLY A 37 0.35 -8.35 -0.47
N ARG A 38 0.80 -8.14 -1.72
CA ARG A 38 0.88 -6.83 -2.37
C ARG A 38 0.32 -6.90 -3.79
N ALA A 39 -0.21 -5.78 -4.26
CA ALA A 39 -0.64 -5.64 -5.62
C ALA A 39 0.54 -5.58 -6.59
N SER A 40 0.45 -6.21 -7.76
CA SER A 40 1.51 -6.14 -8.76
C SER A 40 1.82 -4.71 -9.22
N PHE A 41 0.82 -3.80 -9.22
CA PHE A 41 1.04 -2.41 -9.64
C PHE A 41 1.86 -1.54 -8.66
N VAL A 42 2.02 -1.97 -7.39
CA VAL A 42 2.88 -1.27 -6.40
C VAL A 42 4.13 -2.07 -6.01
N ALA A 43 4.27 -3.28 -6.54
CA ALA A 43 5.42 -4.13 -6.29
C ALA A 43 6.59 -3.71 -7.20
N VAL A 44 7.80 -3.71 -6.64
CA VAL A 44 9.02 -3.56 -7.43
C VAL A 44 9.24 -4.84 -8.21
N GLU A 45 9.45 -4.72 -9.52
CA GLU A 45 9.81 -5.87 -10.34
C GLU A 45 11.24 -6.30 -10.03
N THR A 46 11.40 -7.58 -9.68
CA THR A 46 12.70 -8.16 -9.34
C THR A 46 12.91 -9.44 -10.13
N THR A 47 14.15 -9.75 -10.47
CA THR A 47 14.53 -11.07 -11.02
C THR A 47 15.05 -11.97 -9.90
N PRO A 48 15.02 -13.31 -10.07
CA PRO A 48 15.60 -14.24 -9.12
C PRO A 48 17.07 -13.92 -8.77
N GLU A 49 17.89 -13.56 -9.75
CA GLU A 49 19.31 -13.24 -9.56
C GLU A 49 19.50 -11.95 -8.75
N PHE A 50 18.66 -10.95 -9.00
CA PHE A 50 18.69 -9.71 -8.23
C PHE A 50 18.34 -9.97 -6.76
N VAL A 51 17.28 -10.76 -6.51
CA VAL A 51 16.90 -11.16 -5.15
C VAL A 51 18.03 -11.91 -4.46
N GLU A 52 18.64 -12.89 -5.11
CA GLU A 52 19.76 -13.66 -4.57
C GLU A 52 20.92 -12.74 -4.17
N ASN A 53 21.29 -11.79 -5.04
CA ASN A 53 22.37 -10.85 -4.74
C ASN A 53 21.99 -9.93 -3.56
N TYR A 54 20.76 -9.44 -3.52
CA TYR A 54 20.28 -8.59 -2.43
C TYR A 54 20.34 -9.31 -1.07
N VAL A 55 19.90 -10.58 -1.02
CA VAL A 55 20.00 -11.43 0.18
C VAL A 55 21.45 -11.59 0.61
N LYS A 56 22.37 -11.87 -0.32
CA LYS A 56 23.82 -11.96 -0.02
C LYS A 56 24.38 -10.66 0.55
N GLU A 57 24.02 -9.50 0.00
CA GLU A 57 24.47 -8.20 0.52
C GLU A 57 23.91 -7.92 1.92
N ALA A 58 22.64 -8.28 2.18
CA ALA A 58 22.06 -8.18 3.52
C ALA A 58 22.82 -9.04 4.54
N HIS A 59 23.14 -10.29 4.18
CA HIS A 59 23.91 -11.20 5.03
C HIS A 59 25.34 -10.70 5.31
N LYS A 60 26.01 -10.07 4.35
CA LYS A 60 27.34 -9.45 4.57
C LYS A 60 27.32 -8.38 5.66
N LYS A 61 26.17 -7.76 5.91
CA LYS A 61 25.95 -6.78 6.99
C LYS A 61 25.36 -7.40 8.26
N GLY A 62 25.18 -8.72 8.30
CA GLY A 62 24.61 -9.44 9.43
C GLY A 62 23.10 -9.31 9.58
N LEU A 63 22.40 -8.89 8.52
CA LEU A 63 20.94 -8.77 8.52
C LEU A 63 20.29 -10.09 8.13
N ILE A 64 19.18 -10.40 8.77
CA ILE A 64 18.30 -11.53 8.45
C ILE A 64 17.41 -11.13 7.28
N PHE A 65 17.15 -12.04 6.35
CA PHE A 65 16.16 -11.84 5.30
C PHE A 65 14.96 -12.78 5.44
N ASN A 66 13.76 -12.20 5.47
CA ASN A 66 12.48 -12.90 5.55
C ASN A 66 11.68 -12.73 4.25
N PHE A 67 11.48 -13.84 3.53
CA PHE A 67 10.76 -13.84 2.27
C PHE A 67 9.25 -14.05 2.48
N LEU A 68 8.43 -13.20 1.88
CA LEU A 68 6.99 -13.21 2.08
C LEU A 68 6.28 -14.19 1.12
N LEU A 69 5.63 -15.19 1.71
CA LEU A 69 4.75 -16.18 1.08
C LEU A 69 3.38 -16.17 1.78
N ASN A 70 2.87 -14.96 2.08
CA ASN A 70 1.80 -14.75 3.06
C ASN A 70 0.39 -14.62 2.46
N ALA A 71 0.19 -15.13 1.24
CA ALA A 71 -1.14 -15.28 0.66
C ALA A 71 -2.08 -16.03 1.63
N SER A 72 -3.28 -15.49 1.88
CA SER A 72 -4.33 -16.12 2.69
C SER A 72 -5.19 -17.10 1.88
N CYS A 73 -5.14 -17.01 0.56
CA CYS A 73 -5.87 -17.87 -0.37
C CYS A 73 -5.05 -18.10 -1.63
N LEU A 74 -5.07 -19.33 -2.16
CA LEU A 74 -4.40 -19.74 -3.39
C LEU A 74 -5.34 -20.43 -4.39
N ASP A 75 -6.66 -20.38 -4.15
CA ASP A 75 -7.69 -21.04 -4.98
C ASP A 75 -7.41 -22.55 -5.18
N ASN A 76 -7.06 -23.23 -4.09
CA ASN A 76 -6.70 -24.65 -4.04
C ASN A 76 -5.49 -25.07 -4.92
N MET A 77 -4.72 -24.10 -5.44
CA MET A 77 -3.53 -24.39 -6.26
C MET A 77 -2.52 -25.30 -5.53
N GLU A 78 -2.41 -25.18 -4.21
CA GLU A 78 -1.54 -25.99 -3.36
C GLU A 78 -1.89 -27.49 -3.32
N TYR A 79 -3.11 -27.86 -3.72
CA TYR A 79 -3.59 -29.25 -3.81
C TYR A 79 -3.55 -29.82 -5.23
N GLN A 80 -3.27 -28.98 -6.23
CA GLN A 80 -3.14 -29.42 -7.63
C GLN A 80 -1.71 -29.89 -7.90
N ARG A 81 -1.53 -30.92 -8.74
CA ARG A 81 -0.20 -31.50 -9.03
C ARG A 81 0.82 -30.43 -9.49
N GLU A 82 0.45 -29.65 -10.50
CA GLU A 82 1.33 -28.62 -11.05
C GLU A 82 1.47 -27.41 -10.12
N GLY A 83 0.39 -27.01 -9.45
CA GLY A 83 0.42 -25.89 -8.50
C GLY A 83 1.29 -26.19 -7.29
N ASN A 84 1.14 -27.37 -6.69
CA ASN A 84 1.98 -27.85 -5.60
C ASN A 84 3.46 -27.93 -6.02
N LYS A 85 3.76 -28.50 -7.19
CA LYS A 85 5.12 -28.56 -7.74
C LYS A 85 5.74 -27.16 -7.85
N LYS A 86 5.02 -26.19 -8.44
CA LYS A 86 5.49 -24.80 -8.56
C LYS A 86 5.77 -24.15 -7.20
N ILE A 87 4.90 -24.37 -6.22
CA ILE A 87 5.09 -23.84 -4.86
C ILE A 87 6.35 -24.44 -4.22
N VAL A 88 6.51 -25.76 -4.27
CA VAL A 88 7.66 -26.46 -3.68
C VAL A 88 8.96 -26.07 -4.36
N GLU A 89 8.99 -25.97 -5.70
CA GLU A 89 10.16 -25.49 -6.45
C GLU A 89 10.53 -24.05 -6.09
N HIS A 90 9.53 -23.18 -5.89
CA HIS A 90 9.76 -21.82 -5.45
C HIS A 90 10.34 -21.73 -4.03
N ILE A 91 9.82 -22.54 -3.09
CA ILE A 91 10.36 -22.63 -1.73
C ILE A 91 11.78 -23.20 -1.76
N ALA A 92 12.06 -24.20 -2.60
CA ALA A 92 13.40 -24.75 -2.77
C ALA A 92 14.39 -23.69 -3.29
N TRP A 93 13.99 -22.85 -4.25
CA TRP A 93 14.81 -21.73 -4.69
C TRP A 93 15.07 -20.73 -3.55
N ILE A 94 14.04 -20.35 -2.77
CA ILE A 94 14.17 -19.48 -1.60
C ILE A 94 15.18 -20.06 -0.59
N ASP A 95 15.09 -21.36 -0.31
CA ASP A 95 16.00 -22.05 0.59
C ASP A 95 17.45 -22.05 0.05
N ASN A 96 17.63 -22.31 -1.24
CA ASN A 96 18.94 -22.38 -1.88
C ASN A 96 19.68 -21.03 -1.91
N ILE A 97 18.97 -19.91 -2.08
CA ILE A 97 19.60 -18.57 -2.05
C ILE A 97 19.94 -18.11 -0.63
N GLY A 98 19.63 -18.92 0.40
CA GLY A 98 20.06 -18.70 1.77
C GLY A 98 19.11 -17.85 2.62
N VAL A 99 17.88 -17.57 2.16
CA VAL A 99 16.87 -16.84 2.97
C VAL A 99 16.73 -17.48 4.35
N ASP A 100 16.60 -16.68 5.41
CA ASP A 100 16.60 -17.16 6.79
C ASP A 100 15.20 -17.59 7.27
N ALA A 101 14.19 -16.85 6.84
CA ALA A 101 12.81 -17.06 7.25
C ALA A 101 11.84 -16.86 6.09
N VAL A 102 10.67 -17.49 6.20
CA VAL A 102 9.54 -17.26 5.31
C VAL A 102 8.29 -16.94 6.12
N THR A 103 7.52 -15.95 5.67
CA THR A 103 6.25 -15.59 6.32
C THR A 103 5.09 -16.23 5.56
N VAL A 104 4.28 -17.03 6.24
CA VAL A 104 3.14 -17.76 5.64
C VAL A 104 1.83 -17.49 6.39
N THR A 105 0.72 -17.69 5.70
CA THR A 105 -0.63 -17.59 6.29
C THR A 105 -1.36 -18.92 6.28
N ILE A 106 -1.15 -19.74 5.24
CA ILE A 106 -1.84 -21.02 5.05
C ILE A 106 -1.14 -22.12 5.88
N PRO A 107 -1.84 -22.81 6.81
CA PRO A 107 -1.25 -23.85 7.65
C PRO A 107 -0.55 -24.97 6.89
N PHE A 108 -1.09 -25.35 5.73
CA PHE A 108 -0.51 -26.42 4.91
C PHE A 108 0.87 -26.05 4.36
N LEU A 109 1.09 -24.77 4.00
CA LEU A 109 2.40 -24.31 3.55
C LEU A 109 3.44 -24.39 4.67
N LEU A 110 3.08 -24.01 5.90
CA LEU A 110 3.95 -24.19 7.06
C LEU A 110 4.38 -25.65 7.21
N GLN A 111 3.44 -26.60 7.12
CA GLN A 111 3.75 -28.02 7.27
C GLN A 111 4.65 -28.54 6.14
N ILE A 112 4.44 -28.09 4.90
CA ILE A 112 5.34 -28.38 3.77
C ILE A 112 6.76 -27.90 4.09
N ILE A 113 6.90 -26.64 4.53
CA ILE A 113 8.20 -26.01 4.80
C ILE A 113 8.91 -26.75 5.94
N LYS A 114 8.22 -27.01 7.06
CA LYS A 114 8.80 -27.72 8.19
C LYS A 114 9.18 -29.16 7.87
N LYS A 115 8.49 -29.81 6.93
CA LYS A 115 8.78 -31.18 6.52
C LYS A 115 9.91 -31.29 5.50
N GLN A 116 9.96 -30.37 4.53
CA GLN A 116 10.83 -30.49 3.35
C GLN A 116 12.01 -29.51 3.37
N PHE A 117 11.88 -28.38 4.06
CA PHE A 117 12.87 -27.29 4.12
C PHE A 117 13.13 -26.85 5.57
N PRO A 118 13.54 -27.76 6.48
CA PRO A 118 13.60 -27.51 7.92
C PRO A 118 14.64 -26.45 8.34
N ARG A 119 15.51 -26.00 7.43
CA ARG A 119 16.42 -24.87 7.66
C ARG A 119 15.67 -23.54 7.78
N LEU A 120 14.62 -23.36 6.98
CA LEU A 120 13.84 -22.12 6.96
C LEU A 120 13.05 -21.97 8.25
N LYS A 121 13.22 -20.81 8.91
CA LYS A 121 12.28 -20.40 9.95
C LYS A 121 10.95 -20.02 9.31
N VAL A 122 9.85 -20.32 9.99
CA VAL A 122 8.50 -20.01 9.52
C VAL A 122 7.85 -19.02 10.48
N LYS A 123 7.55 -17.83 9.94
CA LYS A 123 6.78 -16.79 10.63
C LYS A 123 5.32 -16.85 10.20
N ILE A 124 4.40 -16.71 11.14
CA ILE A 124 2.98 -16.61 10.85
C ILE A 124 2.62 -15.16 10.56
N SER A 125 1.97 -14.93 9.41
CA SER A 125 1.53 -13.60 8.98
C SER A 125 0.39 -13.06 9.85
N SER A 126 0.28 -11.72 9.95
CA SER A 126 -0.91 -11.07 10.53
C SER A 126 -2.20 -11.43 9.78
N PHE A 127 -2.13 -11.84 8.51
CA PHE A 127 -3.29 -12.35 7.75
C PHE A 127 -3.89 -13.63 8.34
N ALA A 128 -3.14 -14.39 9.16
CA ALA A 128 -3.65 -15.55 9.86
C ALA A 128 -4.50 -15.17 11.10
N ARG A 129 -4.55 -13.88 11.46
CA ARG A 129 -5.35 -13.32 12.55
C ARG A 129 -5.18 -14.06 13.88
N VAL A 130 -3.93 -14.33 14.26
CA VAL A 130 -3.63 -14.97 15.55
C VAL A 130 -3.86 -13.96 16.67
N ASN A 131 -5.00 -14.10 17.35
CA ASN A 131 -5.46 -13.14 18.36
C ASN A 131 -5.89 -13.77 19.70
N THR A 132 -5.66 -15.08 19.88
CA THR A 132 -5.92 -15.77 21.15
C THR A 132 -4.77 -16.71 21.55
N PRO A 133 -4.63 -17.06 22.85
CA PRO A 133 -3.66 -18.04 23.30
C PRO A 133 -3.85 -19.42 22.65
N ARG A 134 -5.11 -19.79 22.40
CA ARG A 134 -5.46 -21.08 21.77
C ARG A 134 -4.96 -21.15 20.34
N THR A 135 -5.23 -20.12 19.54
CA THR A 135 -4.77 -20.08 18.14
C THR A 135 -3.25 -20.05 18.06
N ALA A 136 -2.58 -19.30 18.94
CA ALA A 136 -1.11 -19.27 18.99
C ALA A 136 -0.53 -20.67 19.27
N LYS A 137 -1.15 -21.43 20.18
CA LYS A 137 -0.74 -22.79 20.51
C LYS A 137 -0.88 -23.78 19.32
N TYR A 138 -1.94 -23.68 18.52
CA TYR A 138 -2.06 -24.52 17.33
C TYR A 138 -0.93 -24.26 16.33
N TRP A 139 -0.55 -23.00 16.14
CA TRP A 139 0.59 -22.64 15.29
C TRP A 139 1.93 -23.13 15.85
N GLU A 140 2.12 -23.05 17.17
CA GLU A 140 3.28 -23.61 17.86
C GLU A 140 3.40 -25.13 17.66
N GLU A 141 2.30 -25.87 17.82
CA GLU A 141 2.26 -27.32 17.67
C GLU A 141 2.61 -27.78 16.24
N TRP A 142 2.32 -26.95 15.22
CA TRP A 142 2.75 -27.21 13.85
C TRP A 142 4.19 -26.77 13.55
N GLY A 143 4.82 -26.02 14.47
CA GLY A 143 6.24 -25.67 14.42
C GLY A 143 6.54 -24.22 14.04
N ALA A 144 5.60 -23.28 14.20
CA ALA A 144 5.86 -21.85 13.97
C ALA A 144 6.97 -21.31 14.87
N ASP A 145 7.99 -20.67 14.29
CA ASP A 145 9.10 -20.06 15.07
C ASP A 145 8.78 -18.64 15.55
N SER A 146 7.90 -17.95 14.82
CA SER A 146 7.48 -16.58 15.10
C SER A 146 6.02 -16.37 14.69
N ILE A 147 5.31 -15.50 15.40
CA ILE A 147 3.92 -15.12 15.11
C ILE A 147 3.82 -13.59 15.07
N ILE A 148 3.44 -13.06 13.92
CA ILE A 148 2.98 -11.68 13.78
C ILE A 148 1.51 -11.68 14.22
N LEU A 149 1.25 -11.08 15.39
CA LEU A 149 -0.07 -11.07 15.99
C LEU A 149 -1.05 -10.20 15.19
N ASP A 150 -2.34 -10.50 15.35
CA ASP A 150 -3.42 -9.70 14.77
C ASP A 150 -3.33 -8.24 15.25
N GLU A 151 -3.43 -7.30 14.31
CA GLU A 151 -3.34 -5.87 14.58
C GLU A 151 -4.43 -5.40 15.55
N ASP A 152 -5.60 -6.04 15.56
CA ASP A 152 -6.74 -5.64 16.40
C ASP A 152 -6.45 -5.77 17.91
N ILE A 153 -5.56 -6.70 18.30
CA ILE A 153 -5.19 -6.93 19.70
C ILE A 153 -3.94 -6.15 20.15
N THR A 154 -3.33 -5.34 19.28
CA THR A 154 -2.13 -4.56 19.62
C THR A 154 -2.33 -3.64 20.83
N ARG A 155 -3.56 -3.24 21.18
CA ARG A 155 -3.79 -2.46 22.41
C ARG A 155 -4.49 -3.26 23.51
N ASP A 156 -4.64 -4.57 23.38
CA ASP A 156 -5.18 -5.43 24.43
C ASP A 156 -4.03 -6.10 25.19
N PHE A 157 -3.46 -5.40 26.17
CA PHE A 157 -2.32 -5.89 26.94
C PHE A 157 -2.62 -7.19 27.70
N LYS A 158 -3.87 -7.37 28.17
CA LYS A 158 -4.28 -8.61 28.84
C LYS A 158 -4.22 -9.80 27.87
N MET A 159 -4.64 -9.59 26.62
CA MET A 159 -4.53 -10.59 25.57
C MET A 159 -3.08 -10.86 25.19
N LEU A 160 -2.26 -9.82 24.98
CA LEU A 160 -0.84 -9.95 24.65
C LEU A 160 -0.09 -10.79 25.71
N GLU A 161 -0.27 -10.46 26.99
CA GLU A 161 0.32 -11.23 28.10
C GLU A 161 -0.18 -12.68 28.15
N SER A 162 -1.47 -12.90 27.86
CA SER A 162 -2.06 -14.24 27.84
C SER A 162 -1.48 -15.09 26.70
N ILE A 163 -1.28 -14.50 25.53
CA ILE A 163 -0.64 -15.16 24.39
C ILE A 163 0.83 -15.45 24.70
N ARG A 164 1.55 -14.48 25.27
CA ARG A 164 2.95 -14.66 25.69
C ARG A 164 3.14 -15.81 26.67
N LYS A 165 2.20 -16.00 27.60
CA LYS A 165 2.22 -17.15 28.53
C LYS A 165 2.08 -18.48 27.81
N ALA A 166 1.21 -18.54 26.80
CA ALA A 166 0.88 -19.75 26.06
C ALA A 166 1.90 -20.14 24.97
N TYR A 167 2.43 -19.17 24.25
CA TYR A 167 3.39 -19.37 23.16
C TYR A 167 4.83 -19.08 23.63
N LYS A 168 5.83 -19.83 23.16
CA LYS A 168 7.25 -19.64 23.53
C LYS A 168 8.14 -19.08 22.43
N GLY A 169 7.68 -19.11 21.17
CA GLY A 169 8.44 -18.53 20.05
C GLY A 169 8.38 -17.00 20.01
N GLU A 170 8.87 -16.40 18.93
CA GLU A 170 8.96 -14.95 18.79
C GLU A 170 7.58 -14.31 18.54
N LEU A 171 7.22 -13.28 19.31
CA LEU A 171 6.00 -12.49 19.10
C LEU A 171 6.33 -11.15 18.47
N VAL A 172 5.59 -10.82 17.40
CA VAL A 172 5.80 -9.62 16.61
C VAL A 172 4.50 -8.82 16.50
N LEU A 173 4.58 -7.50 16.64
CA LEU A 173 3.47 -6.59 16.35
C LEU A 173 3.84 -5.63 15.22
N ILE A 174 2.84 -5.19 14.45
CA ILE A 174 3.04 -4.16 13.43
C ILE A 174 2.98 -2.78 14.10
N ALA A 175 4.02 -1.98 13.91
CA ALA A 175 4.16 -0.71 14.61
C ALA A 175 3.27 0.40 14.00
N ASN A 176 3.26 0.49 12.67
CA ASN A 176 2.66 1.61 11.94
C ASN A 176 1.53 1.22 10.96
N PRO A 177 0.54 0.41 11.38
CA PRO A 177 -0.60 0.08 10.53
C PRO A 177 -1.44 1.33 10.22
N GLY A 178 -2.11 1.32 9.07
CA GLY A 178 -3.09 2.33 8.66
C GLY A 178 -4.52 1.81 8.65
N CYS A 179 -4.76 0.59 9.16
CA CYS A 179 -6.04 -0.11 9.10
C CYS A 179 -7.07 0.49 10.08
N LEU A 180 -8.36 0.31 9.79
CA LEU A 180 -9.42 0.57 10.77
C LEU A 180 -9.30 -0.45 11.90
N PHE A 181 -9.66 -0.06 13.13
CA PHE A 181 -9.82 -1.02 14.22
C PHE A 181 -11.08 -1.87 13.98
N ASP A 182 -10.96 -3.19 14.14
CA ASP A 182 -12.03 -4.17 13.89
C ASP A 182 -12.61 -4.02 12.47
N CYS A 183 -11.70 -3.95 11.50
CA CYS A 183 -12.07 -3.69 10.11
C CYS A 183 -12.91 -4.84 9.52
N HIS A 184 -14.17 -4.53 9.18
CA HIS A 184 -15.10 -5.46 8.55
C HIS A 184 -14.64 -5.99 7.18
N GLN A 185 -13.63 -5.36 6.56
CA GLN A 185 -13.13 -5.73 5.23
C GLN A 185 -11.87 -6.61 5.27
N THR A 186 -11.29 -6.87 6.46
CA THR A 186 -9.97 -7.52 6.59
C THR A 186 -9.88 -8.83 5.82
N LEU A 187 -10.86 -9.73 5.95
CA LEU A 187 -10.83 -11.02 5.26
C LEU A 187 -10.82 -10.87 3.73
N ASN A 188 -11.70 -10.00 3.21
CA ASN A 188 -11.78 -9.74 1.78
C ASN A 188 -10.51 -9.05 1.26
N HIS A 189 -9.97 -8.11 2.04
CA HIS A 189 -8.76 -7.38 1.66
C HIS A 189 -7.55 -8.31 1.59
N SER A 190 -7.33 -9.15 2.60
CA SER A 190 -6.26 -10.16 2.58
C SER A 190 -6.34 -11.08 1.36
N ASN A 191 -7.54 -11.56 1.01
CA ASN A 191 -7.73 -12.42 -0.18
C ASN A 191 -7.49 -11.66 -1.48
N THR A 192 -8.01 -10.44 -1.60
CA THR A 192 -7.80 -9.57 -2.76
C THR A 192 -6.31 -9.30 -2.97
N MET A 193 -5.57 -9.00 -1.90
CA MET A 193 -4.11 -8.80 -1.94
C MET A 193 -3.35 -10.08 -2.25
N SER A 194 -3.86 -11.25 -1.86
CA SER A 194 -3.25 -12.55 -2.13
C SER A 194 -3.29 -12.91 -3.63
N HIS A 195 -4.40 -12.64 -4.30
CA HIS A 195 -4.52 -12.89 -5.73
C HIS A 195 -3.93 -11.78 -6.59
N GLY A 196 -3.81 -10.57 -6.03
CA GLY A 196 -3.32 -9.36 -6.68
C GLY A 196 -1.90 -9.40 -7.27
N SER A 197 -1.08 -10.39 -6.86
CA SER A 197 0.24 -10.63 -7.46
C SER A 197 0.59 -12.11 -7.60
N GLN A 198 -0.42 -12.99 -7.56
CA GLN A 198 -0.22 -14.43 -7.69
C GLN A 198 0.10 -14.80 -9.14
N ALA A 199 1.20 -15.52 -9.35
CA ALA A 199 1.59 -16.01 -10.67
C ALA A 199 0.53 -16.93 -11.25
N GLY A 200 0.16 -16.70 -12.51
CA GLY A 200 -0.80 -17.54 -13.23
C GLY A 200 -2.26 -17.40 -12.78
N HIS A 201 -2.58 -16.41 -11.94
CA HIS A 201 -3.96 -16.07 -11.62
C HIS A 201 -4.67 -15.49 -12.84
N VAL A 202 -5.98 -15.72 -12.98
CA VAL A 202 -6.79 -15.29 -14.14
C VAL A 202 -6.81 -13.77 -14.33
N SER A 203 -6.58 -13.01 -13.27
CA SER A 203 -6.49 -11.55 -13.36
C SER A 203 -5.11 -11.06 -13.82
N GLU A 204 -4.10 -11.93 -13.91
CA GLU A 204 -2.75 -11.58 -14.36
C GLU A 204 -2.14 -10.38 -13.61
N GLY A 205 -2.45 -10.25 -12.31
CA GLY A 205 -2.01 -9.15 -11.46
C GLY A 205 -2.84 -7.86 -11.57
N PHE A 206 -3.89 -7.84 -12.41
CA PHE A 206 -4.89 -6.76 -12.39
C PHE A 206 -5.71 -6.83 -11.11
N MET A 207 -5.87 -5.68 -10.46
CA MET A 207 -6.73 -5.53 -9.29
C MET A 207 -7.09 -4.07 -9.04
N ILE A 208 -8.30 -3.85 -8.52
CA ILE A 208 -8.73 -2.57 -7.96
C ILE A 208 -8.95 -2.80 -6.46
N ASP A 209 -8.16 -2.12 -5.62
CA ASP A 209 -8.25 -2.27 -4.17
C ASP A 209 -9.41 -1.44 -3.59
N SER A 210 -10.64 -1.92 -3.82
CA SER A 210 -11.86 -1.27 -3.32
C SER A 210 -11.86 -1.10 -1.80
N CYS A 211 -11.22 -2.03 -1.08
CA CYS A 211 -11.13 -2.01 0.37
C CYS A 211 -10.27 -0.83 0.85
N TYR A 212 -9.13 -0.63 0.21
CA TYR A 212 -8.25 0.51 0.48
C TYR A 212 -8.94 1.86 0.24
N PHE A 213 -9.67 2.02 -0.86
CA PHE A 213 -10.39 3.26 -1.14
C PHE A 213 -11.52 3.51 -0.14
N SER A 214 -12.32 2.48 0.14
CA SER A 214 -13.43 2.55 1.10
C SER A 214 -12.94 2.92 2.50
N CYS A 215 -11.92 2.22 3.02
CA CYS A 215 -11.41 2.49 4.36
C CYS A 215 -10.67 3.85 4.45
N THR A 216 -9.97 4.27 3.40
CA THR A 216 -9.29 5.57 3.36
C THR A 216 -10.30 6.71 3.37
N LYS A 217 -11.38 6.61 2.58
CA LYS A 217 -12.50 7.53 2.65
C LYS A 217 -13.12 7.58 4.05
N GLN A 218 -13.35 6.42 4.68
CA GLN A 218 -13.92 6.36 6.02
C GLN A 218 -13.05 7.11 7.04
N LYS A 219 -11.73 6.89 7.03
CA LYS A 219 -10.78 7.60 7.91
C LYS A 219 -10.73 9.10 7.61
N MET A 220 -10.88 9.51 6.36
CA MET A 220 -10.91 10.93 5.98
C MET A 220 -12.22 11.61 6.37
N ALA A 221 -13.36 10.95 6.17
CA ALA A 221 -14.67 11.45 6.58
C ALA A 221 -14.76 11.56 8.11
N ASP A 222 -14.04 10.68 8.81
CA ASP A 222 -14.02 10.64 10.26
C ASP A 222 -12.61 10.43 10.86
N PRO A 223 -11.80 11.50 10.96
CA PRO A 223 -10.39 11.40 11.36
C PRO A 223 -10.14 10.84 12.77
N LYS A 224 -11.16 10.72 13.62
CA LYS A 224 -11.04 10.02 14.91
C LYS A 224 -10.77 8.53 14.73
N GLU A 225 -11.13 7.95 13.59
CA GLU A 225 -10.78 6.57 13.24
C GLU A 225 -9.26 6.35 13.22
N LEU A 226 -8.47 7.38 12.87
CA LEU A 226 -7.01 7.29 12.91
C LEU A 226 -6.45 7.18 14.34
N ILE A 227 -7.16 7.70 15.35
CA ILE A 227 -6.77 7.48 16.75
C ILE A 227 -7.17 6.07 17.21
N LYS A 228 -8.26 5.52 16.68
CA LYS A 228 -8.72 4.15 16.98
C LYS A 228 -7.82 3.09 16.34
N THR A 229 -7.22 3.37 15.18
CA THR A 229 -6.21 2.52 14.52
C THR A 229 -5.15 2.05 15.52
N ARG A 230 -4.74 0.79 15.39
CA ARG A 230 -3.89 0.08 16.35
C ARG A 230 -2.39 0.29 16.14
N TRP A 231 -1.99 1.51 15.79
CA TRP A 231 -0.58 1.89 15.76
C TRP A 231 0.02 1.94 17.16
N ILE A 232 1.33 1.75 17.20
CA ILE A 232 2.21 1.89 18.36
C ILE A 232 2.96 3.21 18.17
N ARG A 233 2.82 4.14 19.12
CA ARG A 233 3.59 5.38 19.07
C ARG A 233 5.03 5.09 19.51
N PRO A 234 6.06 5.73 18.94
CA PRO A 234 7.45 5.51 19.33
C PRO A 234 7.71 5.63 20.83
N GLU A 235 7.08 6.60 21.50
CA GLU A 235 7.19 6.81 22.95
C GLU A 235 6.60 5.66 23.79
N ASP A 236 5.71 4.84 23.21
CA ASP A 236 5.00 3.78 23.93
C ASP A 236 5.68 2.39 23.77
N VAL A 237 6.78 2.30 23.02
CA VAL A 237 7.46 1.02 22.67
C VAL A 237 7.80 0.16 23.90
N ARG A 238 8.22 0.78 25.00
CA ARG A 238 8.62 0.05 26.23
C ARG A 238 7.49 -0.75 26.84
N HIS A 239 6.25 -0.29 26.76
CA HIS A 239 5.11 -1.03 27.27
C HIS A 239 4.92 -2.36 26.56
N TYR A 240 5.25 -2.43 25.27
CA TYR A 240 5.15 -3.64 24.46
C TYR A 240 6.28 -4.63 24.76
N GLU A 241 7.49 -4.11 24.96
CA GLU A 241 8.63 -4.91 25.42
C GLU A 241 8.31 -5.55 26.79
N ASP A 242 7.77 -4.78 27.73
CA ASP A 242 7.34 -5.26 29.06
C ASP A 242 6.22 -6.31 28.97
N ALA A 243 5.34 -6.21 27.97
CA ALA A 243 4.27 -7.18 27.71
C ALA A 243 4.79 -8.50 27.08
N GLY A 244 6.09 -8.59 26.78
CA GLY A 244 6.75 -9.76 26.22
C GLY A 244 6.72 -9.83 24.69
N ILE A 245 6.56 -8.70 24.00
CA ILE A 245 6.70 -8.61 22.55
C ILE A 245 8.19 -8.51 22.20
N ASP A 246 8.63 -9.37 21.28
CA ASP A 246 10.06 -9.53 20.96
C ASP A 246 10.52 -8.55 19.88
N LYS A 247 9.67 -8.28 18.88
CA LYS A 247 9.96 -7.35 17.79
C LYS A 247 8.77 -6.49 17.38
N LEU A 248 9.08 -5.32 16.83
CA LEU A 248 8.13 -4.50 16.10
C LEU A 248 8.44 -4.50 14.60
N LYS A 249 7.42 -4.75 13.78
CA LYS A 249 7.48 -4.75 12.33
C LYS A 249 7.05 -3.39 11.78
N ILE A 250 7.97 -2.70 11.12
CA ILE A 250 7.73 -1.43 10.42
C ILE A 250 7.44 -1.75 8.95
N ILE A 251 6.23 -1.41 8.50
CA ILE A 251 5.73 -1.76 7.16
C ILE A 251 6.04 -0.69 6.10
N ASP A 252 5.36 -0.75 4.95
CA ASP A 252 5.50 0.17 3.81
C ASP A 252 6.61 -0.12 2.78
N ARG A 253 6.68 -1.39 2.33
CA ARG A 253 7.58 -1.88 1.25
C ARG A 253 7.65 -1.07 -0.05
N TYR A 254 6.67 -0.20 -0.32
CA TYR A 254 6.62 0.63 -1.52
C TYR A 254 7.18 2.05 -1.28
N LYS A 255 7.67 2.35 -0.07
CA LYS A 255 8.23 3.67 0.25
C LYS A 255 9.73 3.72 -0.05
N THR A 256 10.23 4.94 -0.27
CA THR A 256 11.66 5.21 -0.48
C THR A 256 12.50 4.84 0.74
N THR A 257 13.78 4.56 0.54
CA THR A 257 14.75 4.24 1.60
C THR A 257 14.81 5.32 2.67
N GLU A 258 14.84 6.60 2.29
CA GLU A 258 14.85 7.73 3.22
C GLU A 258 13.66 7.68 4.21
N MET A 259 12.45 7.46 3.70
CA MET A 259 11.25 7.34 4.52
C MET A 259 11.32 6.15 5.49
N LEU A 260 11.72 4.97 5.01
CA LEU A 260 11.86 3.78 5.86
C LEU A 260 12.88 4.00 6.98
N LEU A 261 14.02 4.61 6.68
CA LEU A 261 15.03 4.96 7.67
C LEU A 261 14.53 6.03 8.65
N SER A 262 13.69 6.97 8.20
CA SER A 262 13.07 7.95 9.10
C SER A 262 12.10 7.31 10.09
N TYR A 263 11.34 6.29 9.66
CA TYR A 263 10.46 5.53 10.54
C TYR A 263 11.29 4.76 11.56
N LEU A 264 12.30 4.02 11.08
CA LEU A 264 13.20 3.27 11.93
C LEU A 264 13.83 4.17 12.99
N LYS A 265 14.35 5.33 12.58
CA LYS A 265 14.93 6.32 13.50
C LYS A 265 13.94 6.69 14.61
N ALA A 266 12.71 7.07 14.26
CA ALA A 266 11.69 7.44 15.24
C ALA A 266 11.46 6.36 16.31
N TYR A 267 11.33 5.09 15.90
CA TYR A 267 11.15 3.97 16.82
C TYR A 267 12.42 3.62 17.60
N THR A 268 13.60 3.70 16.99
CA THR A 268 14.87 3.45 17.70
C THR A 268 15.21 4.52 18.73
N GLU A 269 14.81 5.77 18.48
CA GLU A 269 14.95 6.88 19.41
C GLU A 269 13.79 6.97 20.42
N GLU A 270 12.76 6.14 20.26
CA GLU A 270 11.54 6.11 21.09
C GLU A 270 10.90 7.50 21.22
N ARG A 271 10.97 8.31 20.15
CA ARG A 271 10.51 9.68 20.14
C ARG A 271 10.18 10.17 18.73
N TYR A 272 9.07 10.88 18.61
CA TYR A 272 8.70 11.56 17.37
C TYR A 272 7.91 12.84 17.64
N ASP A 273 8.48 14.00 17.33
CA ASP A 273 7.84 15.29 17.64
C ASP A 273 6.96 15.85 16.48
N GLY A 274 6.72 15.06 15.42
CA GLY A 274 6.00 15.48 14.21
C GLY A 274 4.52 15.07 14.14
N ASN A 275 3.94 15.19 12.94
CA ASN A 275 2.59 14.70 12.64
C ASN A 275 2.58 13.16 12.60
N LEU A 276 1.91 12.51 13.55
CA LEU A 276 1.92 11.04 13.67
C LEU A 276 1.41 10.33 12.40
N VAL A 277 0.55 10.99 11.62
CA VAL A 277 0.06 10.47 10.32
C VAL A 277 1.22 10.16 9.36
N ASP A 278 2.34 10.88 9.44
CA ASP A 278 3.51 10.65 8.60
C ASP A 278 4.20 9.30 8.86
N LEU A 279 3.99 8.68 10.01
CA LEU A 279 4.52 7.35 10.31
C LEU A 279 3.62 6.23 9.77
N LEU A 280 2.34 6.51 9.48
CA LEU A 280 1.34 5.48 9.15
C LEU A 280 1.39 5.07 7.68
N ASN A 281 0.99 3.82 7.41
CA ASN A 281 0.78 3.28 6.06
C ASN A 281 -0.43 3.94 5.37
N LEU A 282 -0.26 5.18 4.91
CA LEU A 282 -1.27 6.01 4.25
C LEU A 282 -0.71 6.72 3.00
N PRO A 283 -1.59 7.22 2.09
CA PRO A 283 -1.19 8.03 0.94
C PRO A 283 -0.29 9.21 1.31
N LYS A 284 0.88 9.31 0.66
CA LYS A 284 1.82 10.43 0.72
C LYS A 284 2.49 10.64 -0.64
N ARG A 285 2.24 11.78 -1.29
CA ARG A 285 2.81 12.12 -2.61
C ARG A 285 4.34 12.12 -2.54
N GLY A 286 5.00 11.61 -3.57
CA GLY A 286 6.46 11.56 -3.68
C GLY A 286 7.16 10.55 -2.77
N ALA A 287 6.45 9.93 -1.81
CA ALA A 287 7.02 8.93 -0.91
C ALA A 287 6.93 7.49 -1.46
N PHE A 288 6.20 7.27 -2.55
CA PHE A 288 6.02 5.97 -3.19
C PHE A 288 7.05 5.73 -4.30
N LEU A 289 7.46 4.48 -4.47
CA LEU A 289 8.10 4.01 -5.69
C LEU A 289 7.13 4.13 -6.89
N PRO A 290 7.64 4.28 -8.12
CA PRO A 290 6.81 4.37 -9.31
C PRO A 290 5.85 3.17 -9.45
N VAL A 291 4.57 3.45 -9.73
CA VAL A 291 3.57 2.40 -9.98
C VAL A 291 3.76 1.76 -11.34
N ASN A 292 3.47 0.47 -11.43
CA ASN A 292 3.55 -0.30 -12.66
C ASN A 292 2.20 -0.31 -13.38
N LEU A 293 2.03 0.68 -14.27
CA LEU A 293 0.78 0.93 -14.99
C LEU A 293 0.33 -0.24 -15.87
N LYS A 294 1.22 -1.15 -16.29
CA LYS A 294 0.82 -2.31 -17.13
C LYS A 294 -0.19 -3.23 -16.44
N TYR A 295 -0.20 -3.24 -15.10
CA TYR A 295 -1.14 -4.02 -14.30
C TYR A 295 -2.47 -3.30 -14.06
N LEU A 296 -2.57 -1.99 -14.33
CA LEU A 296 -3.80 -1.20 -14.18
C LEU A 296 -4.45 -0.89 -15.54
N MET A 297 -3.64 -0.59 -16.55
CA MET A 297 -4.08 -0.21 -17.90
C MET A 297 -4.40 -1.45 -18.74
N ARG A 298 -5.48 -2.14 -18.37
CA ARG A 298 -5.96 -3.39 -19.00
C ARG A 298 -7.36 -3.19 -19.57
N GLU A 299 -7.45 -2.73 -20.82
CA GLU A 299 -8.73 -2.43 -21.52
C GLU A 299 -9.67 -3.65 -21.60
N GLU A 300 -9.14 -4.88 -21.49
CA GLU A 300 -9.92 -6.11 -21.45
C GLU A 300 -10.64 -6.35 -20.12
N PHE A 301 -10.21 -5.71 -19.03
CA PHE A 301 -10.77 -5.88 -17.69
C PHE A 301 -11.60 -4.68 -17.24
N VAL A 302 -11.26 -3.48 -17.69
CA VAL A 302 -11.82 -2.23 -17.15
C VAL A 302 -11.82 -1.12 -18.19
N ASN A 303 -12.75 -0.19 -18.05
CA ASN A 303 -12.73 1.09 -18.71
C ASN A 303 -11.54 1.91 -18.20
N THR A 304 -10.48 2.01 -19.00
CA THR A 304 -9.25 2.65 -18.54
C THR A 304 -9.41 4.17 -18.41
N ASP A 305 -10.33 4.78 -19.16
CA ASP A 305 -10.68 6.20 -19.04
C ASP A 305 -11.30 6.55 -17.69
N LYS A 306 -12.22 5.71 -17.22
CA LYS A 306 -12.87 5.84 -15.90
C LYS A 306 -11.91 5.46 -14.80
N LEU A 307 -11.05 4.46 -15.05
CA LEU A 307 -10.00 4.10 -14.11
C LEU A 307 -9.03 5.27 -13.88
N MET A 308 -8.82 6.20 -14.81
CA MET A 308 -7.96 7.37 -14.53
C MET A 308 -8.41 8.20 -13.30
N ALA A 309 -9.68 8.15 -12.88
CA ALA A 309 -10.13 8.76 -11.63
C ALA A 309 -9.48 8.13 -10.37
N PHE A 310 -9.00 6.88 -10.47
CA PHE A 310 -8.13 6.23 -9.49
C PHE A 310 -6.87 7.08 -9.22
N ALA A 311 -6.26 7.63 -10.27
CA ALA A 311 -5.04 8.39 -10.16
C ALA A 311 -5.26 9.67 -9.33
N ASP A 312 -6.40 10.35 -9.53
CA ASP A 312 -6.76 11.54 -8.78
C ASP A 312 -7.08 11.25 -7.31
N CYS A 313 -7.63 10.08 -7.00
CA CYS A 313 -7.84 9.62 -5.62
C CYS A 313 -6.52 9.30 -4.91
N CYS A 314 -5.53 8.82 -5.66
CA CYS A 314 -4.18 8.53 -5.17
C CYS A 314 -3.28 9.77 -5.11
N ASP A 315 -3.65 10.87 -5.77
CA ASP A 315 -2.84 12.09 -5.88
C ASP A 315 -2.91 13.02 -4.65
N MET A 316 -2.63 12.46 -3.48
CA MET A 316 -2.79 13.15 -2.19
C MET A 316 -1.76 12.72 -1.15
N THR A 317 -1.56 13.60 -0.18
CA THR A 317 -0.85 13.31 1.05
C THR A 317 -1.82 13.44 2.23
N VAL A 318 -2.15 12.34 2.90
CA VAL A 318 -3.09 12.37 4.03
C VAL A 318 -2.57 13.28 5.15
N SER A 319 -1.26 13.27 5.42
CA SER A 319 -0.65 14.13 6.45
C SER A 319 -0.70 15.63 6.12
N GLU A 320 -0.99 16.02 4.88
CA GLU A 320 -1.25 17.42 4.50
C GLU A 320 -2.71 17.83 4.76
N LEU A 321 -3.64 16.87 4.82
CA LEU A 321 -5.06 17.09 5.04
C LEU A 321 -5.46 16.92 6.52
N ILE A 322 -4.80 15.98 7.21
CA ILE A 322 -5.07 15.58 8.58
C ILE A 322 -3.75 15.54 9.34
N GLU A 323 -3.70 16.26 10.45
CA GLU A 323 -2.58 16.27 11.38
C GLU A 323 -2.99 15.63 12.70
N ILE A 324 -2.16 14.72 13.20
CA ILE A 324 -2.21 14.22 14.57
C ILE A 324 -0.95 14.74 15.26
N ASP A 325 -1.11 15.77 16.07
CA ASP A 325 -0.01 16.34 16.86
C ASP A 325 0.40 15.35 17.95
N ASN A 326 1.52 14.65 17.74
CA ASN A 326 1.96 13.58 18.64
C ASN A 326 2.20 14.09 20.07
N ARG A 327 2.61 15.36 20.23
CA ARG A 327 2.89 15.98 21.53
C ARG A 327 1.64 16.31 22.32
N LYS A 328 0.48 16.42 21.64
CA LYS A 328 -0.82 16.62 22.30
C LYS A 328 -1.48 15.31 22.74
N ILE A 329 -0.96 14.16 22.33
CA ILE A 329 -1.38 12.86 22.87
C ILE A 329 -0.76 12.71 24.27
N PRO A 330 -1.56 12.47 25.33
CA PRO A 330 -1.06 12.32 26.69
C PRO A 330 0.06 11.27 26.81
N SER A 331 0.99 11.47 27.73
CA SER A 331 2.08 10.51 28.00
C SER A 331 1.56 9.18 28.56
N ASP A 332 0.41 9.21 29.26
CA ASP A 332 -0.28 8.05 29.82
C ASP A 332 -1.33 7.45 28.85
N PHE A 333 -1.30 7.82 27.56
CA PHE A 333 -2.26 7.37 26.56
C PHE A 333 -2.46 5.85 26.56
N ILE A 334 -1.35 5.10 26.64
CA ILE A 334 -1.36 3.65 26.57
C ILE A 334 -1.84 2.97 27.86
N GLU A 335 -1.75 3.65 29.01
CA GLU A 335 -2.16 3.12 30.31
C GLU A 335 -3.66 2.82 30.35
N PHE A 336 -4.48 3.63 29.66
CA PHE A 336 -5.92 3.40 29.52
C PHE A 336 -6.22 1.99 28.97
N PHE A 337 -5.46 1.57 27.95
CA PHE A 337 -5.69 0.32 27.24
C PHE A 337 -5.23 -0.92 28.01
N LYS A 338 -4.43 -0.77 29.08
CA LYS A 338 -4.07 -1.91 29.94
C LYS A 338 -5.26 -2.50 30.70
N THR A 339 -6.31 -1.71 30.89
CA THR A 339 -7.49 -2.13 31.66
C THR A 339 -8.77 -2.22 30.83
N MET A 340 -8.89 -1.39 29.79
CA MET A 340 -10.06 -1.30 28.92
C MET A 340 -10.23 -2.51 27.99
N ASP A 341 -11.44 -3.08 27.94
CA ASP A 341 -11.85 -4.09 26.96
C ASP A 341 -12.52 -3.41 25.75
N CYS A 342 -11.71 -3.03 24.75
CA CYS A 342 -12.21 -2.37 23.54
C CYS A 342 -13.10 -3.29 22.68
N ALA A 343 -12.97 -4.62 22.79
CA ALA A 343 -13.73 -5.55 21.97
C ALA A 343 -15.18 -5.69 22.43
N ARG A 344 -15.45 -5.46 23.73
CA ARG A 344 -16.80 -5.56 24.31
C ARG A 344 -17.42 -4.22 24.67
N THR A 345 -16.71 -3.12 24.45
CA THR A 345 -17.17 -1.78 24.84
C THR A 345 -17.41 -0.92 23.62
N SER A 346 -18.62 -0.35 23.52
CA SER A 346 -18.92 0.62 22.48
C SER A 346 -18.00 1.84 22.60
N CYS A 347 -17.44 2.26 21.46
CA CYS A 347 -16.64 3.48 21.40
C CYS A 347 -17.46 4.73 21.73
N ASP A 348 -18.78 4.71 21.49
CA ASP A 348 -19.68 5.84 21.79
C ASP A 348 -19.97 5.99 23.28
N ASP A 349 -19.92 4.89 24.03
CA ASP A 349 -20.04 4.90 25.50
C ASP A 349 -18.70 5.29 26.15
N CYS A 350 -17.59 4.72 25.67
CA CYS A 350 -16.26 4.93 26.23
C CYS A 350 -15.68 6.32 25.93
N ARG A 351 -15.80 6.78 24.67
CA ARG A 351 -15.33 8.08 24.16
C ARG A 351 -13.85 8.43 24.34
N TYR A 352 -13.01 7.54 24.85
CA TYR A 352 -11.59 7.86 25.11
C TYR A 352 -10.85 8.37 23.87
N CYS A 353 -10.90 7.63 22.75
CA CYS A 353 -10.26 8.04 21.50
C CYS A 353 -10.87 9.32 20.90
N TYR A 354 -12.16 9.61 21.15
CA TYR A 354 -12.79 10.86 20.73
C TYR A 354 -12.16 12.04 21.47
N ASN A 355 -11.99 11.93 22.78
CA ASN A 355 -11.39 12.98 23.60
C ASN A 355 -9.91 13.21 23.25
N ILE A 356 -9.19 12.17 22.82
CA ILE A 356 -7.83 12.30 22.28
C ILE A 356 -7.87 13.03 20.92
N ALA A 357 -8.79 12.65 20.03
CA ALA A 357 -8.95 13.29 18.74
C ALA A 357 -9.25 14.80 18.87
N ASP A 358 -10.15 15.20 19.77
CA ASP A 358 -10.47 16.63 20.01
C ASP A 358 -9.22 17.45 20.38
N LYS A 359 -8.30 16.85 21.13
CA LYS A 359 -7.06 17.50 21.58
C LYS A 359 -6.01 17.54 20.47
N ALA A 360 -5.74 16.41 19.83
CA ALA A 360 -4.56 16.19 19.01
C ALA A 360 -4.80 16.28 17.49
N VAL A 361 -6.03 16.10 17.02
CA VAL A 361 -6.34 16.05 15.58
C VAL A 361 -6.67 17.45 15.04
N ARG A 362 -6.06 17.82 13.92
CA ARG A 362 -6.36 19.04 13.15
C ARG A 362 -6.62 18.65 11.69
N ILE A 363 -7.57 19.34 11.06
CA ILE A 363 -8.01 19.01 9.70
C ILE A 363 -8.09 20.26 8.83
N LYS A 364 -7.70 20.13 7.57
CA LYS A 364 -7.94 21.15 6.53
C LYS A 364 -9.28 20.88 5.86
N LYS A 365 -10.36 21.43 6.43
CA LYS A 365 -11.75 21.08 6.09
C LYS A 365 -12.07 21.16 4.59
N GLU A 366 -11.72 22.26 3.92
CA GLU A 366 -12.07 22.46 2.52
C GLU A 366 -11.30 21.52 1.58
N GLU A 367 -10.00 21.34 1.82
CA GLU A 367 -9.15 20.41 1.05
C GLU A 367 -9.60 18.95 1.25
N LEU A 368 -9.91 18.58 2.49
CA LEU A 368 -10.40 17.25 2.84
C LEU A 368 -11.76 16.97 2.18
N LYS A 369 -12.67 17.96 2.19
CA LYS A 369 -13.98 17.85 1.52
C LYS A 369 -13.83 17.69 0.01
N ALA A 370 -12.93 18.45 -0.62
CA ALA A 370 -12.66 18.32 -2.04
C ALA A 370 -12.13 16.92 -2.39
N GLN A 371 -11.28 16.33 -1.54
CA GLN A 371 -10.78 14.99 -1.74
C GLN A 371 -11.86 13.92 -1.52
N LEU A 372 -12.74 14.09 -0.53
CA LEU A 372 -13.86 13.18 -0.29
C LEU A 372 -14.82 13.11 -1.48
N ILE A 373 -15.09 14.23 -2.17
CA ILE A 373 -15.93 14.25 -3.38
C ILE A 373 -15.35 13.36 -4.48
N LYS A 374 -14.02 13.35 -4.66
CA LYS A 374 -13.36 12.47 -5.64
C LYS A 374 -13.52 10.99 -5.28
N TYR A 375 -13.34 10.66 -4.00
CA TYR A 375 -13.54 9.30 -3.50
C TYR A 375 -15.00 8.85 -3.62
N ASP A 376 -15.96 9.74 -3.34
CA ASP A 376 -17.39 9.49 -3.54
C ASP A 376 -17.68 9.13 -5.00
N ALA A 377 -17.22 9.96 -5.94
CA ALA A 377 -17.42 9.74 -7.37
C ALA A 377 -16.79 8.42 -7.85
N PHE A 378 -15.54 8.14 -7.47
CA PHE A 378 -14.85 6.92 -7.88
C PHE A 378 -15.50 5.66 -7.30
N LEU A 379 -15.90 5.69 -6.02
CA LEU A 379 -16.57 4.55 -5.40
C LEU A 379 -17.99 4.34 -5.97
N ASP A 380 -18.73 5.41 -6.30
CA ASP A 380 -20.00 5.30 -7.01
C ASP A 380 -19.83 4.64 -8.38
N ASP A 381 -18.84 5.07 -9.16
CA ASP A 381 -18.56 4.48 -10.47
C ASP A 381 -18.14 3.00 -10.35
N LEU A 382 -17.41 2.63 -9.29
CA LEU A 382 -17.03 1.24 -9.02
C LEU A 382 -18.25 0.38 -8.64
N VAL A 383 -19.13 0.87 -7.76
CA VAL A 383 -20.31 0.14 -7.27
C VAL A 383 -21.42 0.07 -8.32
N SER A 384 -21.64 1.14 -9.09
CA SER A 384 -22.61 1.18 -10.18
C SER A 384 -22.18 0.37 -11.41
N GLY A 385 -20.89 0.03 -11.49
CA GLY A 385 -20.32 -0.78 -12.57
C GLY A 385 -19.87 0.03 -13.79
N LYS A 386 -19.98 1.36 -13.77
CA LYS A 386 -19.52 2.24 -14.86
C LYS A 386 -18.05 2.04 -15.21
N VAL A 387 -17.20 1.72 -14.24
CA VAL A 387 -15.79 1.41 -14.51
C VAL A 387 -15.60 0.13 -15.32
N PHE A 388 -16.60 -0.75 -15.41
CA PHE A 388 -16.55 -2.00 -16.18
C PHE A 388 -17.31 -1.92 -17.50
N GLU A 389 -17.88 -0.76 -17.84
CA GLU A 389 -18.50 -0.51 -19.14
C GLU A 389 -17.44 -0.43 -20.24
N LYS A 390 -17.82 -0.77 -21.47
CA LYS A 390 -16.91 -0.59 -22.60
C LYS A 390 -16.55 0.88 -22.77
N GLU A 391 -15.33 1.13 -23.21
CA GLU A 391 -14.91 2.47 -23.58
C GLU A 391 -15.72 2.98 -24.77
N GLU A 392 -16.10 4.25 -24.72
CA GLU A 392 -16.70 4.91 -25.86
C GLU A 392 -15.66 5.05 -26.98
N GLU A 393 -16.07 4.70 -28.20
CA GLU A 393 -15.28 4.97 -29.40
C GLU A 393 -15.31 6.47 -29.68
N TYR A 394 -14.14 7.10 -29.65
CA TYR A 394 -14.00 8.49 -30.05
C TYR A 394 -14.09 8.61 -31.57
N GLN A 395 -14.90 9.56 -32.02
CA GLN A 395 -15.02 9.95 -33.42
C GLN A 395 -14.69 11.44 -33.53
N GLU A 396 -13.66 11.75 -34.32
CA GLU A 396 -13.27 13.12 -34.62
C GLU A 396 -14.43 13.88 -35.28
N ASP A 397 -14.68 15.10 -34.81
CA ASP A 397 -15.74 15.95 -35.32
C ASP A 397 -15.36 16.46 -36.71
N LYS A 398 -15.95 15.84 -37.74
CA LYS A 398 -15.65 16.14 -39.15
C LYS A 398 -16.04 17.56 -39.57
N GLU A 399 -16.81 18.29 -38.76
CA GLU A 399 -17.12 19.69 -39.02
C GLU A 399 -16.03 20.66 -38.56
N LEU A 400 -15.10 20.19 -37.71
CA LEU A 400 -13.99 20.98 -37.20
C LEU A 400 -12.73 20.78 -38.04
N VAL A 401 -12.03 21.88 -38.30
CA VAL A 401 -10.79 21.91 -39.07
C VAL A 401 -9.63 22.26 -38.15
N TRP A 402 -8.65 21.37 -38.04
CA TRP A 402 -7.41 21.65 -37.32
C TRP A 402 -6.51 22.60 -38.12
N GLN A 403 -6.04 23.68 -37.48
CA GLN A 403 -4.90 24.42 -38.04
C GLN A 403 -3.67 23.52 -38.02
N ALA A 404 -2.85 23.61 -39.08
CA ALA A 404 -1.67 22.75 -39.24
C ALA A 404 -0.70 22.86 -38.05
N ASP A 405 -0.53 24.07 -37.51
CA ASP A 405 0.35 24.31 -36.36
C ASP A 405 -0.27 23.87 -35.02
N ALA A 406 -1.61 23.89 -34.90
CA ALA A 406 -2.33 23.30 -33.77
C ALA A 406 -2.24 21.77 -33.77
N ARG A 407 -2.42 21.14 -34.95
CA ARG A 407 -2.29 19.68 -35.10
C ARG A 407 -0.87 19.22 -34.78
N LYS A 408 0.13 19.92 -35.34
CA LYS A 408 1.53 19.64 -35.05
C LYS A 408 1.83 19.76 -33.56
N LEU A 409 1.34 20.80 -32.88
CA LEU A 409 1.52 20.95 -31.44
C LEU A 409 0.93 19.77 -30.65
N HIS A 410 -0.28 19.32 -31.03
CA HIS A 410 -0.91 18.17 -30.38
C HIS A 410 -0.06 16.89 -30.53
N GLU A 411 0.43 16.63 -31.75
CA GLU A 411 1.28 15.49 -32.06
C GLU A 411 2.63 15.55 -31.31
N ASP A 412 3.28 16.72 -31.27
CA ASP A 412 4.55 16.95 -30.58
C ASP A 412 4.47 16.72 -29.06
N ILE A 413 3.31 17.01 -28.44
CA ILE A 413 3.07 16.71 -27.01
C ILE A 413 2.76 15.21 -26.85
N LEU A 414 1.92 14.65 -27.72
CA LEU A 414 1.50 13.25 -27.66
C LEU A 414 2.68 12.26 -27.80
N GLU A 415 3.74 12.63 -28.51
CA GLU A 415 4.97 11.83 -28.63
C GLU A 415 5.68 11.57 -27.28
N THR A 416 5.50 12.45 -26.30
CA THR A 416 6.09 12.30 -24.96
C THR A 416 5.28 11.42 -24.02
N VAL A 417 4.03 11.12 -24.40
CA VAL A 417 3.15 10.28 -23.59
C VAL A 417 3.60 8.82 -23.69
N PRO A 418 3.74 8.11 -22.55
CA PRO A 418 4.05 6.68 -22.56
C PRO A 418 3.10 5.89 -23.47
N SER A 419 3.62 4.89 -24.18
CA SER A 419 2.84 4.10 -25.15
C SER A 419 1.53 3.55 -24.58
N LEU A 420 1.55 3.09 -23.32
CA LEU A 420 0.38 2.57 -22.59
C LEU A 420 -0.74 3.62 -22.38
N LEU A 421 -0.41 4.91 -22.38
CA LEU A 421 -1.36 6.01 -22.15
C LEU A 421 -1.68 6.78 -23.44
N LYS A 422 -0.95 6.55 -24.53
CA LYS A 422 -0.99 7.38 -25.74
C LYS A 422 -2.38 7.43 -26.38
N LYS A 423 -3.08 6.29 -26.47
CA LYS A 423 -4.43 6.19 -27.03
C LYS A 423 -5.45 7.00 -26.22
N ILE A 424 -5.40 6.89 -24.89
CA ILE A 424 -6.26 7.63 -23.95
C ILE A 424 -5.98 9.12 -24.02
N ALA A 425 -4.70 9.49 -23.93
CA ALA A 425 -4.28 10.88 -24.00
C ALA A 425 -4.71 11.52 -25.32
N GLN A 426 -4.50 10.84 -26.45
CA GLN A 426 -4.92 11.30 -27.77
C GLN A 426 -6.43 11.57 -27.80
N ARG A 427 -7.25 10.56 -27.47
CA ARG A 427 -8.72 10.67 -27.46
C ARG A 427 -9.19 11.85 -26.62
N LYS A 428 -8.79 11.91 -25.35
CA LYS A 428 -9.30 12.92 -24.41
C LYS A 428 -8.85 14.32 -24.80
N THR A 429 -7.58 14.51 -25.14
CA THR A 429 -7.04 15.84 -25.47
C THR A 429 -7.52 16.36 -26.82
N GLN A 430 -7.82 15.49 -27.79
CA GLN A 430 -8.51 15.86 -29.03
C GLN A 430 -9.93 16.33 -28.74
N ALA A 431 -10.74 15.54 -28.02
CA ALA A 431 -12.09 15.93 -27.62
C ALA A 431 -12.11 17.25 -26.80
N GLY A 432 -11.12 17.46 -25.93
CA GLY A 432 -10.93 18.71 -25.19
C GLY A 432 -10.66 19.91 -26.11
N ALA A 433 -9.81 19.74 -27.14
CA ALA A 433 -9.53 20.78 -28.13
C ALA A 433 -10.76 21.10 -29.00
N GLU A 434 -11.51 20.08 -29.43
CA GLU A 434 -12.76 20.24 -30.17
C GLU A 434 -13.78 21.02 -29.35
N LYS A 435 -13.94 20.68 -28.07
CA LYS A 435 -14.80 21.42 -27.14
C LYS A 435 -14.36 22.88 -26.99
N GLY A 436 -13.05 23.15 -26.90
CA GLY A 436 -12.51 24.51 -26.86
C GLY A 436 -12.89 25.35 -28.08
N ALA A 437 -12.76 24.77 -29.29
CA ALA A 437 -13.16 25.43 -30.53
C ALA A 437 -14.68 25.73 -30.57
N ARG A 438 -15.51 24.76 -30.14
CA ARG A 438 -16.97 24.93 -30.06
C ARG A 438 -17.37 26.00 -29.03
N GLU A 439 -16.70 26.09 -27.89
CA GLU A 439 -16.93 27.14 -26.88
C GLU A 439 -16.64 28.54 -27.43
N ARG A 440 -15.62 28.68 -28.30
CA ARG A 440 -15.37 29.91 -29.06
C ARG A 440 -16.31 30.13 -30.25
N ARG A 441 -17.27 29.22 -30.48
CA ARG A 441 -18.17 29.21 -31.66
C ARG A 441 -17.38 29.23 -32.98
N SER A 442 -16.28 28.49 -33.03
CA SER A 442 -15.37 28.38 -34.16
C SER A 442 -15.41 26.96 -34.74
N ASN A 443 -15.34 26.85 -36.07
CA ASN A 443 -15.14 25.56 -36.75
C ASN A 443 -13.66 25.24 -36.99
N THR A 444 -12.76 26.04 -36.41
CA THR A 444 -11.32 25.89 -36.54
C THR A 444 -10.70 25.71 -35.16
N ILE A 445 -9.94 24.63 -35.00
CA ILE A 445 -9.19 24.30 -33.78
C ILE A 445 -7.81 24.98 -33.90
N ILE A 446 -7.50 25.82 -32.92
CA ILE A 446 -6.24 26.58 -32.85
C ILE A 446 -5.37 26.05 -31.69
N LYS A 447 -4.12 26.52 -31.60
CA LYS A 447 -3.19 26.10 -30.54
C LYS A 447 -3.75 26.30 -29.13
N ASP A 448 -4.45 27.38 -28.87
CA ASP A 448 -5.05 27.64 -27.55
C ASP A 448 -6.08 26.59 -27.16
N ASP A 449 -6.86 26.09 -28.12
CA ASP A 449 -7.83 25.02 -27.87
C ASP A 449 -7.11 23.71 -27.50
N VAL A 450 -6.00 23.40 -28.20
CA VAL A 450 -5.13 22.25 -27.92
C VAL A 450 -4.51 22.35 -26.53
N LEU A 451 -3.95 23.50 -26.19
CA LEU A 451 -3.34 23.76 -24.89
C LEU A 451 -4.37 23.61 -23.76
N LYS A 452 -5.57 24.18 -23.94
CA LYS A 452 -6.68 24.02 -23.01
C LYS A 452 -7.04 22.54 -22.83
N GLY A 453 -7.20 21.79 -23.93
CA GLY A 453 -7.50 20.36 -23.88
C GLY A 453 -6.45 19.55 -23.13
N TRP A 454 -5.16 19.81 -23.36
CA TRP A 454 -4.08 19.16 -22.59
C TRP A 454 -4.12 19.52 -21.10
N LEU A 455 -4.40 20.77 -20.76
CA LEU A 455 -4.38 21.22 -19.37
C LEU A 455 -5.63 20.77 -18.57
N THR A 456 -6.79 20.62 -19.23
CA THR A 456 -8.03 20.19 -18.56
C THR A 456 -8.17 18.68 -18.50
N GLU A 457 -7.76 17.96 -19.54
CA GLU A 457 -8.02 16.52 -19.66
C GLU A 457 -6.88 15.65 -19.10
N THR A 458 -5.70 16.22 -18.84
CA THR A 458 -4.58 15.50 -18.24
C THR A 458 -4.78 15.40 -16.71
N PRO A 459 -4.79 14.18 -16.14
CA PRO A 459 -4.87 14.01 -14.68
C PRO A 459 -3.75 14.73 -13.93
N GLY A 460 -4.03 15.18 -12.71
CA GLY A 460 -3.13 16.06 -11.94
C GLY A 460 -1.71 15.51 -11.79
N ILE A 461 -1.57 14.19 -11.62
CA ILE A 461 -0.27 13.51 -11.47
C ILE A 461 0.64 13.63 -12.71
N PHE A 462 0.06 13.78 -13.90
CA PHE A 462 0.80 13.83 -15.17
C PHE A 462 0.99 15.26 -15.66
N LEU A 463 0.23 16.21 -15.12
CA LEU A 463 0.26 17.60 -15.53
C LEU A 463 1.64 18.27 -15.41
N PRO A 464 2.47 18.00 -14.37
CA PRO A 464 3.83 18.56 -14.30
C PRO A 464 4.71 18.20 -15.51
N LYS A 465 4.64 16.95 -15.98
CA LYS A 465 5.41 16.50 -17.17
C LYS A 465 4.93 17.16 -18.45
N VAL A 466 3.61 17.30 -18.61
CA VAL A 466 3.04 18.03 -19.74
C VAL A 466 3.49 19.49 -19.72
N LYS A 467 3.45 20.15 -18.56
CA LYS A 467 3.92 21.54 -18.39
C LYS A 467 5.41 21.71 -18.69
N GLU A 468 6.24 20.76 -18.28
CA GLU A 468 7.67 20.75 -18.64
C GLU A 468 7.87 20.66 -20.14
N ARG A 469 7.15 19.75 -20.82
CA ARG A 469 7.20 19.64 -22.28
C ARG A 469 6.73 20.91 -23.00
N LEU A 470 5.66 21.55 -22.52
CA LEU A 470 5.19 22.81 -23.07
C LEU A 470 6.28 23.90 -23.00
N LYS A 471 7.05 23.94 -21.90
CA LYS A 471 8.20 24.85 -21.77
C LYS A 471 9.31 24.53 -22.78
N GLU A 472 9.65 23.25 -22.98
CA GLU A 472 10.64 22.84 -23.99
C GLU A 472 10.23 23.25 -25.41
N LEU A 473 8.92 23.27 -25.70
CA LEU A 473 8.36 23.72 -26.98
C LEU A 473 8.27 25.26 -27.09
N GLY A 474 8.79 26.01 -26.11
CA GLY A 474 8.79 27.47 -26.11
C GLY A 474 7.45 28.12 -25.76
N ILE A 475 6.55 27.38 -25.10
CA ILE A 475 5.22 27.86 -24.70
C ILE A 475 5.30 28.23 -23.21
N GLU A 476 5.58 29.50 -22.92
CA GLU A 476 5.62 30.03 -21.55
C GLU A 476 4.22 30.39 -21.03
N GLU A 477 3.89 29.89 -19.83
CA GLU A 477 2.70 30.23 -19.03
C GLU A 477 1.34 30.20 -19.75
N CYS A 478 0.77 29.01 -19.95
CA CYS A 478 -0.68 28.90 -20.13
C CYS A 478 -1.39 29.14 -18.80
N LYS A 479 -2.02 30.32 -18.63
CA LYS A 479 -3.05 30.52 -17.61
C LYS A 479 -4.30 29.77 -18.07
N VAL A 480 -4.71 28.77 -17.30
CA VAL A 480 -6.07 28.19 -17.38
C VAL A 480 -7.00 29.06 -16.56
#